data_AF-A0A354HGC6-F1
#
_entry.id   AF-A0A354HGC6-F1
#
_cell.length_a   1.000
_cell.length_b   1.000
_cell.length_c   1.000
_cell.angle_alpha   90.00
_cell.angle_beta   90.00
_cell.angle_gamma   90.00
#
_symmetry.space_group_name_H-M   'P 1'
#
loop_
_entity.id
_entity.type
_entity.pdbx_description
1 polymer ?
#
loop_
_entity_poly.entity_id
_entity_poly.type
_entity_poly.pdbx_seq_one_letter_code
_entity_poly.pdbx_strand_id
1 'polypeptide(L)'
;MNDGVYTAEITMTGGTGKAHILSPAEITVTGGEMTAKFEWSSPKYDMMIVGGESFYPVNESGNSVFEIPVYTLDEPLSVQAETIAMSEPHLIDYEIVFGEVTASGASGAAAPAPGQGFSPVPLLIAAGAAAVCAGIAAIVIVKKRKK
;
A
#
# COMPACT_ATOMS: atom_id res chain seq x y z
N MET A 1 -12.69 -6.45 7.82
CA MET A 1 -12.64 -7.13 6.50
C MET A 1 -11.74 -8.35 6.61
N ASN A 2 -11.90 -9.36 5.75
CA ASN A 2 -10.95 -10.47 5.69
C ASN A 2 -9.73 -10.04 4.86
N ASP A 3 -8.62 -10.76 5.01
CA ASP A 3 -7.47 -10.58 4.12
C ASP A 3 -7.90 -10.79 2.66
N GLY A 4 -7.45 -9.90 1.78
CA GLY A 4 -7.85 -9.89 0.38
C GLY A 4 -7.65 -8.53 -0.29
N VAL A 5 -7.99 -8.49 -1.57
CA VAL A 5 -7.93 -7.29 -2.41
C VAL A 5 -9.35 -6.82 -2.72
N TYR A 6 -9.57 -5.54 -2.55
CA TYR A 6 -10.84 -4.86 -2.70
C TYR A 6 -10.67 -3.65 -3.61
N THR A 7 -11.78 -3.14 -4.12
CA THR A 7 -11.84 -1.91 -4.89
C THR A 7 -12.90 -1.00 -4.30
N ALA A 8 -12.62 0.30 -4.23
CA ALA A 8 -13.57 1.31 -3.76
C ALA A 8 -13.59 2.50 -4.70
N GLU A 9 -14.78 3.02 -4.99
CA GLU A 9 -14.91 4.31 -5.64
C GLU A 9 -14.36 5.41 -4.72
N ILE A 10 -13.60 6.35 -5.27
CA ILE A 10 -13.03 7.47 -4.52
C ILE A 10 -13.73 8.76 -4.90
N THR A 11 -14.19 9.48 -3.87
CA THR A 11 -14.56 10.89 -3.99
C THR A 11 -13.53 11.72 -3.24
N MET A 12 -13.01 12.77 -3.87
CA MET A 12 -12.02 13.65 -3.28
C MET A 12 -12.48 15.10 -3.36
N THR A 13 -12.44 15.80 -2.24
CA THR A 13 -12.72 17.24 -2.14
C THR A 13 -11.49 17.97 -1.61
N GLY A 14 -11.38 19.27 -1.89
CA GLY A 14 -10.23 20.09 -1.51
C GLY A 14 -9.48 20.69 -2.69
N GLY A 15 -8.45 21.48 -2.38
CA GLY A 15 -7.71 22.27 -3.36
C GLY A 15 -8.60 23.12 -4.27
N THR A 16 -8.29 23.13 -5.57
CA THR A 16 -9.07 23.85 -6.60
C THR A 16 -10.10 22.97 -7.33
N GLY A 17 -10.25 21.70 -6.93
CA GLY A 17 -11.09 20.71 -7.61
C GLY A 17 -10.56 20.20 -8.96
N LYS A 18 -9.33 20.58 -9.36
CA LYS A 18 -8.72 20.14 -10.62
C LYS A 18 -8.05 18.77 -10.54
N ALA A 19 -7.55 18.41 -9.37
CA ALA A 19 -6.93 17.12 -9.12
C ALA A 19 -7.96 16.13 -8.58
N HIS A 20 -7.77 14.85 -8.89
CA HIS A 20 -8.56 13.75 -8.36
C HIS A 20 -7.69 12.50 -8.23
N ILE A 21 -8.13 11.57 -7.39
CA ILE A 21 -7.61 10.19 -7.38
C ILE A 21 -8.41 9.39 -8.40
N LEU A 22 -7.75 8.52 -9.15
CA LEU A 22 -8.42 7.63 -10.10
C LEU A 22 -9.25 6.60 -9.35
N SER A 23 -10.47 6.39 -9.85
CA SER A 23 -11.44 5.45 -9.29
C SER A 23 -11.73 4.32 -10.28
N PRO A 24 -11.94 3.08 -9.79
CA PRO A 24 -11.84 2.68 -8.39
C PRO A 24 -10.39 2.56 -7.90
N ALA A 25 -10.15 2.83 -6.62
CA ALA A 25 -8.87 2.59 -5.95
C ALA A 25 -8.80 1.18 -5.38
N GLU A 26 -7.61 0.59 -5.41
CA GLU A 26 -7.35 -0.73 -4.82
C GLU A 26 -7.12 -0.60 -3.31
N ILE A 27 -7.72 -1.50 -2.53
CA ILE A 27 -7.52 -1.62 -1.09
C ILE A 27 -7.06 -3.05 -0.81
N THR A 28 -5.90 -3.19 -0.17
CA THR A 28 -5.38 -4.48 0.27
C THR A 28 -5.54 -4.61 1.78
N VAL A 29 -6.12 -5.72 2.22
CA VAL A 29 -6.22 -6.10 3.64
C VAL A 29 -5.29 -7.28 3.90
N THR A 30 -4.39 -7.16 4.87
CA THR A 30 -3.47 -8.23 5.25
C THR A 30 -3.22 -8.17 6.76
N GLY A 31 -3.46 -9.27 7.47
CA GLY A 31 -3.25 -9.31 8.92
C GLY A 31 -4.11 -8.31 9.71
N GLY A 32 -5.25 -7.88 9.13
CA GLY A 32 -6.12 -6.85 9.72
C GLY A 32 -5.70 -5.40 9.45
N GLU A 33 -4.59 -5.17 8.74
CA GLU A 33 -4.17 -3.84 8.29
C GLU A 33 -4.70 -3.58 6.88
N MET A 34 -5.20 -2.37 6.63
CA MET A 34 -5.71 -1.96 5.32
C MET A 34 -4.79 -0.91 4.70
N THR A 35 -4.43 -1.11 3.43
CA THR A 35 -3.63 -0.16 2.64
C THR A 35 -4.40 0.19 1.38
N ALA A 36 -4.59 1.48 1.12
CA ALA A 36 -5.18 1.97 -0.12
C ALA A 36 -4.09 2.45 -1.09
N LYS A 37 -4.25 2.09 -2.36
CA LYS A 37 -3.41 2.53 -3.46
C LYS A 37 -4.08 3.67 -4.20
N PHE A 38 -3.54 4.88 -4.08
CA PHE A 38 -4.06 6.08 -4.71
C PHE A 38 -3.21 6.50 -5.89
N GLU A 39 -3.74 6.36 -7.10
CA GLU A 39 -3.18 6.98 -8.30
C GLU A 39 -3.79 8.37 -8.50
N TRP A 40 -2.97 9.41 -8.43
CA TRP A 40 -3.40 10.79 -8.68
C TRP A 40 -3.58 11.06 -10.16
N SER A 41 -4.43 12.01 -10.54
CA SER A 41 -4.62 12.44 -11.92
C SER A 41 -3.41 13.18 -12.54
N SER A 42 -2.27 13.22 -11.84
CA SER A 42 -1.07 13.96 -12.23
C SER A 42 0.20 13.28 -11.70
N PRO A 43 1.32 13.32 -12.45
CA PRO A 43 2.64 12.85 -12.03
C PRO A 43 3.38 13.85 -11.12
N LYS A 44 2.73 14.92 -10.67
CA LYS A 44 3.36 16.06 -9.98
C LYS A 44 3.05 16.11 -8.49
N TYR A 45 2.79 14.97 -7.86
CA TYR A 45 2.59 14.86 -6.43
C TYR A 45 3.75 14.08 -5.84
N ASP A 46 4.52 14.71 -4.97
CA ASP A 46 5.78 14.15 -4.47
C ASP A 46 5.67 13.65 -3.02
N MET A 47 4.67 14.10 -2.26
CA MET A 47 4.47 13.70 -0.88
C MET A 47 2.99 13.77 -0.50
N MET A 48 2.56 12.84 0.35
CA MET A 48 1.29 12.90 1.07
C MET A 48 1.56 12.82 2.57
N ILE A 49 0.85 13.61 3.36
CA ILE A 49 0.84 13.53 4.82
C ILE A 49 -0.52 13.00 5.25
N VAL A 50 -0.50 11.90 6.01
CA VAL A 50 -1.71 11.22 6.50
C VAL A 50 -1.50 10.92 7.98
N GLY A 51 -2.39 11.41 8.84
CA GLY A 51 -2.24 11.24 10.30
C GLY A 51 -0.95 11.84 10.89
N GLY A 52 -0.30 12.77 10.18
CA GLY A 52 0.99 13.35 10.57
C GLY A 52 2.22 12.59 10.07
N GLU A 53 2.05 11.50 9.33
CA GLU A 53 3.13 10.72 8.73
C GLU A 53 3.27 11.03 7.23
N SER A 54 4.51 11.10 6.75
CA SER A 54 4.81 11.39 5.34
C SER A 54 4.96 10.11 4.51
N PHE A 55 4.33 10.10 3.35
CA PHE A 55 4.35 9.05 2.35
C PHE A 55 4.82 9.61 1.02
N TYR A 56 5.55 8.80 0.25
CA TYR A 56 6.12 9.17 -1.05
C TYR A 56 5.57 8.26 -2.15
N PRO A 57 5.58 8.69 -3.42
CA PRO A 57 5.15 7.85 -4.53
C PRO A 57 5.95 6.54 -4.59
N VAL A 58 5.26 5.44 -4.87
CA VAL A 58 5.86 4.10 -4.99
C VAL A 58 6.30 3.77 -6.43
N ASN A 59 5.97 4.63 -7.39
CA ASN A 59 6.27 4.45 -8.81
C ASN A 59 7.29 5.48 -9.32
N GLU A 60 8.05 5.09 -10.34
CA GLU A 60 9.07 5.95 -10.97
C GLU A 60 8.56 6.72 -12.21
N SER A 61 7.42 6.32 -12.77
CA SER A 61 6.88 6.91 -14.00
C SER A 61 5.35 6.84 -14.06
N GLY A 62 4.76 7.72 -14.87
CA GLY A 62 3.31 7.88 -14.94
C GLY A 62 2.80 8.79 -13.82
N ASN A 63 1.49 8.75 -13.61
CA ASN A 63 0.82 9.44 -12.53
C ASN A 63 1.37 9.06 -11.15
N SER A 64 1.31 9.96 -10.18
CA SER A 64 1.87 9.71 -8.85
C SER A 64 1.01 8.69 -8.12
N VAL A 65 1.59 7.59 -7.66
CA VAL A 65 0.90 6.49 -6.96
C VAL A 65 1.40 6.40 -5.52
N PHE A 66 0.49 6.45 -4.56
CA PHE A 66 0.80 6.33 -3.14
C PHE A 66 0.15 5.08 -2.55
N GLU A 67 0.81 4.46 -1.57
CA GLU A 67 0.25 3.41 -0.73
C GLU A 67 0.12 3.95 0.70
N ILE A 68 -1.12 4.07 1.16
CA ILE A 68 -1.47 4.77 2.40
C ILE A 68 -2.21 3.82 3.34
N PRO A 69 -1.84 3.74 4.63
CA PRO A 69 -2.61 2.98 5.62
C PRO A 69 -3.97 3.64 5.86
N VAL A 70 -5.02 2.82 5.89
CA VAL A 70 -6.40 3.25 6.12
C VAL A 70 -6.93 2.58 7.37
N TYR A 71 -7.38 3.38 8.33
CA TYR A 71 -7.89 2.88 9.62
C TYR A 71 -9.41 2.69 9.62
N THR A 72 -10.13 3.49 8.84
CA THR A 72 -11.59 3.44 8.70
C THR A 72 -11.99 3.80 7.28
N LEU A 73 -13.03 3.15 6.76
CA LEU A 73 -13.61 3.43 5.44
C LEU A 73 -14.92 4.24 5.55
N ASP A 74 -15.47 4.34 6.77
CA ASP A 74 -16.76 4.98 7.05
C ASP A 74 -16.62 6.49 7.33
N GLU A 75 -15.39 6.99 7.47
CA GLU A 75 -15.10 8.40 7.74
C GLU A 75 -14.20 8.99 6.65
N PRO A 76 -14.33 10.30 6.35
CA PRO A 76 -13.42 10.98 5.44
C PRO A 76 -11.97 10.90 5.93
N LEU A 77 -11.07 10.48 5.04
CA LEU A 77 -9.64 10.49 5.27
C LEU A 77 -9.09 11.88 4.92
N SER A 78 -8.69 12.64 5.93
CA SER A 78 -7.98 13.91 5.74
C SER A 78 -6.53 13.67 5.35
N VAL A 79 -6.09 14.28 4.25
CA VAL A 79 -4.72 14.19 3.76
C VAL A 79 -4.20 15.56 3.34
N GLN A 80 -2.89 15.77 3.42
CA GLN A 80 -2.21 16.90 2.80
C GLN A 80 -1.30 16.40 1.70
N ALA A 81 -1.47 16.87 0.46
CA ALA A 81 -0.64 16.44 -0.66
C ALA A 81 0.21 17.59 -1.19
N GLU A 82 1.51 17.35 -1.33
CA GLU A 82 2.47 18.29 -1.88
C GLU A 82 2.55 18.14 -3.40
N THR A 83 2.41 19.25 -4.12
CA THR A 83 2.60 19.30 -5.58
C THR A 83 3.66 20.30 -6.00
N ILE A 84 4.44 19.93 -7.02
CA ILE A 84 5.45 20.78 -7.67
C ILE A 84 5.02 21.29 -9.06
N ALA A 85 3.74 21.13 -9.41
CA ALA A 85 3.24 21.47 -10.75
C ALA A 85 3.36 22.97 -11.09
N MET A 86 3.60 23.84 -10.10
CA MET A 86 3.56 25.30 -10.24
C MET A 86 4.91 25.99 -9.98
N SER A 87 6.03 25.29 -10.18
CA SER A 87 7.41 25.77 -9.96
C SER A 87 7.81 26.02 -8.50
N GLU A 88 6.85 25.98 -7.57
CA GLU A 88 7.06 25.96 -6.13
C GLU A 88 6.28 24.79 -5.51
N PRO A 89 6.79 24.18 -4.43
CA PRO A 89 6.03 23.21 -3.65
C PRO A 89 4.79 23.84 -3.01
N HIS A 90 3.64 23.19 -3.20
CA HIS A 90 2.39 23.57 -2.55
C HIS A 90 1.80 22.37 -1.81
N LEU A 91 1.62 22.52 -0.51
CA LEU A 91 0.91 21.55 0.34
C LEU A 91 -0.58 21.91 0.39
N ILE A 92 -1.44 20.98 -0.01
CA ILE A 92 -2.87 21.21 -0.18
C ILE A 92 -3.65 20.19 0.64
N ASP A 93 -4.62 20.66 1.44
CA ASP A 93 -5.55 19.80 2.18
C ASP A 93 -6.64 19.21 1.26
N TYR A 94 -6.89 17.91 1.44
CA TYR A 94 -7.95 17.17 0.80
C TYR A 94 -8.70 16.27 1.79
N GLU A 95 -9.97 16.00 1.50
CA GLU A 95 -10.74 14.94 2.15
C GLU A 95 -11.07 13.86 1.12
N ILE A 96 -10.75 12.62 1.46
CA ILE A 96 -10.99 11.44 0.63
C ILE A 96 -12.09 10.62 1.27
N VAL A 97 -13.14 10.33 0.51
CA VAL A 97 -14.26 9.50 0.94
C VAL A 97 -14.27 8.22 0.11
N PHE A 98 -14.29 7.08 0.79
CA PHE A 98 -14.45 5.77 0.18
C PHE A 98 -15.93 5.50 -0.08
N GLY A 99 -16.25 5.16 -1.31
CA GLY A 99 -17.58 4.73 -1.74
C GLY A 99 -17.81 3.25 -1.46
N GLU A 100 -18.64 2.61 -2.29
CA GLU A 100 -18.94 1.20 -2.15
C GLU A 100 -17.66 0.35 -2.33
N VAL A 101 -17.37 -0.46 -1.32
CA VAL A 101 -16.23 -1.38 -1.34
C VAL A 101 -16.69 -2.72 -1.90
N THR A 102 -16.04 -3.13 -2.98
CA THR A 102 -16.31 -4.40 -3.64
C THR A 102 -15.10 -5.30 -3.52
N ALA A 103 -15.32 -6.58 -3.21
CA ALA A 103 -14.23 -7.55 -3.27
C ALA A 103 -13.78 -7.66 -4.73
N SER A 104 -12.49 -7.42 -4.98
CA SER A 104 -11.95 -7.64 -6.30
C SER A 104 -12.02 -9.15 -6.54
N GLY A 105 -12.77 -9.56 -7.55
CA GLY A 105 -13.05 -10.97 -7.87
C GLY A 105 -11.82 -11.71 -8.37
N ALA A 106 -10.71 -11.70 -7.63
CA ALA A 106 -9.62 -12.65 -7.76
C ALA A 106 -10.04 -13.92 -7.02
N SER A 107 -10.80 -14.77 -7.74
CA SER A 107 -10.86 -16.20 -7.43
C SER A 107 -9.44 -16.68 -7.16
N GLY A 108 -9.23 -17.32 -6.01
CA GLY A 108 -7.91 -17.71 -5.54
C GLY A 108 -7.09 -18.41 -6.62
N ALA A 109 -5.97 -17.79 -7.00
CA ALA A 109 -4.88 -18.54 -7.59
C ALA A 109 -4.26 -19.37 -6.46
N ALA A 110 -4.66 -20.64 -6.46
CA ALA A 110 -4.28 -21.68 -5.54
C ALA A 110 -2.77 -21.69 -5.24
N ALA A 111 -2.44 -21.81 -3.95
CA ALA A 111 -1.25 -22.54 -3.57
C ALA A 111 -1.32 -23.95 -4.22
N PRO A 112 -0.29 -24.42 -4.94
CA PRO A 112 -0.28 -25.82 -5.33
C PRO A 112 -0.16 -26.68 -4.07
N ALA A 113 -1.23 -27.44 -3.79
CA ALA A 113 -1.22 -28.55 -2.84
C ALA A 113 -0.27 -29.67 -3.33
N PRO A 114 0.12 -30.61 -2.45
CA PRO A 114 1.37 -31.34 -2.55
C PRO A 114 1.33 -32.52 -3.52
N GLY A 115 2.49 -32.77 -4.16
CA GLY A 115 2.94 -34.09 -4.59
C GLY A 115 2.31 -34.65 -5.86
N GLN A 116 3.07 -34.62 -6.96
CA GLN A 116 3.38 -35.80 -7.78
C GLN A 116 4.39 -35.44 -8.86
N GLY A 117 5.60 -35.97 -8.75
CA GLY A 117 6.69 -35.75 -9.70
C GLY A 117 8.06 -36.10 -9.12
N PHE A 118 8.20 -37.31 -8.59
CA PHE A 118 9.50 -37.88 -8.21
C PHE A 118 10.35 -38.07 -9.48
N SER A 119 11.41 -37.27 -9.62
CA SER A 119 12.60 -37.66 -10.39
C SER A 119 13.68 -38.06 -9.38
N PRO A 120 14.16 -39.32 -9.34
CA PRO A 120 15.19 -39.71 -8.39
C PRO A 120 16.55 -39.17 -8.84
N VAL A 121 17.03 -38.13 -8.18
CA VAL A 121 18.46 -37.78 -8.18
C VAL A 121 19.03 -38.20 -6.83
N PRO A 122 20.09 -39.04 -6.78
CA PRO A 122 20.60 -39.59 -5.53
C PRO A 122 21.35 -38.54 -4.70
N LEU A 123 20.72 -38.17 -3.58
CA LEU A 123 21.24 -38.07 -2.21
C LEU A 123 22.75 -37.83 -2.01
N LEU A 124 23.11 -36.60 -1.59
CA LEU A 124 24.26 -36.36 -0.72
C LEU A 124 23.77 -35.64 0.54
N ILE A 125 23.86 -36.36 1.66
CA ILE A 125 23.51 -35.92 3.01
C ILE A 125 24.62 -34.99 3.49
N ALA A 126 24.26 -33.76 3.86
CA ALA A 126 25.04 -32.97 4.81
C ALA A 126 24.07 -32.35 5.83
N ALA A 127 24.36 -32.63 7.09
CA ALA A 127 23.53 -32.38 8.26
C ALA A 127 23.45 -30.89 8.62
N GLY A 128 22.34 -30.49 9.26
CA GLY A 128 22.20 -29.18 9.90
C GLY A 128 20.79 -28.92 10.44
N ALA A 129 20.60 -29.20 11.74
CA ALA A 129 19.55 -28.81 12.70
C ALA A 129 18.57 -27.69 12.26
N ALA A 130 17.25 -27.94 12.24
CA ALA A 130 16.30 -27.92 13.36
C ALA A 130 15.77 -26.53 13.77
N ALA A 131 14.44 -26.46 13.79
CA ALA A 131 13.59 -25.79 14.78
C ALA A 131 13.12 -24.32 14.55
N VAL A 132 11.81 -24.25 14.30
CA VAL A 132 10.80 -23.50 15.08
C VAL A 132 10.47 -22.06 14.65
N CYS A 133 9.27 -21.96 14.09
CA CYS A 133 8.16 -21.06 14.37
C CYS A 133 8.39 -19.70 15.06
N ALA A 134 7.68 -18.73 14.48
CA ALA A 134 6.99 -17.62 15.13
C ALA A 134 7.83 -16.51 15.76
N GLY A 135 7.39 -15.27 15.53
CA GLY A 135 7.67 -14.18 16.45
C GLY A 135 8.05 -12.87 15.78
N ILE A 136 7.03 -12.06 15.57
CA ILE A 136 7.10 -10.60 15.57
C ILE A 136 7.92 -10.13 16.79
N ALA A 137 8.91 -9.25 16.61
CA ALA A 137 9.28 -8.23 17.59
C ALA A 137 10.29 -7.23 17.00
N ALA A 138 9.92 -5.96 17.10
CA ALA A 138 10.72 -4.78 16.80
C ALA A 138 12.11 -4.79 17.46
N ILE A 139 13.12 -4.30 16.74
CA ILE A 139 14.31 -3.71 17.36
C ILE A 139 14.65 -2.40 16.64
N VAL A 140 14.25 -1.30 17.28
CA VAL A 140 14.91 0.00 17.21
C VAL A 140 16.35 -0.19 17.71
N ILE A 141 17.35 -0.04 16.84
CA ILE A 141 18.71 0.37 17.24
C ILE A 141 19.17 1.51 16.32
N VAL A 142 19.14 2.70 16.88
CA VAL A 142 20.02 3.81 16.54
C VAL A 142 21.47 3.32 16.54
N LYS A 143 22.21 3.51 15.44
CA LYS A 143 23.66 3.66 15.54
C LYS A 143 24.20 4.77 14.63
N LYS A 144 24.53 5.86 15.31
CA LYS A 144 25.38 6.97 14.91
C LYS A 144 26.60 6.56 14.06
N ARG A 145 26.83 7.39 13.03
CA ARG A 145 28.09 8.01 12.56
C ARG A 145 29.25 7.14 12.03
N LYS A 146 29.58 7.38 10.75
CA LYS A 146 30.91 7.71 10.16
C LYS A 146 30.60 8.65 8.97
N LYS A 147 31.24 9.78 8.70
CA LYS A 147 32.58 10.31 8.97
C LYS A 147 32.54 11.61 9.76
#